data_AF-A0A1C5KRC4-F1
#
_entry.id   AF-A0A1C5KRC4-F1
#
_cell.length_a   1.000
_cell.length_b   1.000
_cell.length_c   1.000
_cell.angle_alpha   90.00
_cell.angle_beta   90.00
_cell.angle_gamma   90.00
#
_symmetry.space_group_name_H-M   'P 1'
#
loop_
_entity.id
_entity.type
_entity.pdbx_description
1 polymer ?
#
loop_
_entity_poly.entity_id
_entity_poly.type
_entity_poly.pdbx_seq_one_letter_code
_entity_poly.pdbx_strand_id
1 'polypeptide(L)'
;MARERFSFNDTKEYNKDDLQPNNDLHAGQTGKFTFDDEIEEKPKKVKKLKKTKQPKNGKKLKLKKWHIFITVLVVLIVAFLLYIFVFSGNNKGPVYGQRCVKLLSVDQNTVSQVESQIEQDDRIQDLAVKVDCRTIKLTYQLVDNVSADDAKSLVEDSVHTFDDAMGQQKDDGAAWSQLLNKANGRLQYDLEIIVKSNGDSDFPLFGTKHAGIDDITYTGQNVKDQSAADKAIQRQAEVDAANAANQ
;
A
#
# COMPACT_ATOMS: atom_id res chain seq x y z
N MET A 1 38.00 -20.79 14.58
CA MET A 1 37.57 -20.46 13.20
C MET A 1 37.44 -18.96 13.12
N ALA A 2 38.33 -18.32 12.37
CA ALA A 2 38.38 -16.87 12.25
C ALA A 2 37.16 -16.37 11.45
N ARG A 3 36.46 -15.37 12.01
CA ARG A 3 35.35 -14.70 11.37
C ARG A 3 35.94 -13.75 10.34
N GLU A 4 35.82 -14.07 9.05
CA GLU A 4 36.15 -13.13 7.99
C GLU A 4 35.29 -11.87 8.18
N ARG A 5 35.97 -10.76 8.48
CA ARG A 5 35.34 -9.45 8.54
C ARG A 5 35.17 -8.98 7.11
N PHE A 6 33.94 -8.64 6.73
CA PHE A 6 33.67 -7.91 5.50
C PHE A 6 34.55 -6.66 5.47
N SER A 7 35.46 -6.62 4.50
CA SER A 7 36.32 -5.48 4.21
C SER A 7 35.67 -4.71 3.05
N PHE A 8 35.17 -3.52 3.34
CA PHE A 8 34.76 -2.57 2.30
C PHE A 8 35.99 -1.78 1.89
N ASN A 9 36.73 -2.30 0.92
CA ASN A 9 37.88 -1.62 0.31
C ASN A 9 37.62 -1.29 -1.17
N ASP A 10 36.35 -1.03 -1.52
CA ASP A 10 35.96 -0.50 -2.82
C ASP A 10 35.76 1.02 -2.72
N THR A 11 36.82 1.74 -2.39
CA THR A 11 36.91 3.17 -2.73
C THR A 11 37.22 3.25 -4.23
N LYS A 12 36.22 2.98 -5.07
CA LYS A 12 36.29 3.43 -6.47
C LYS A 12 36.10 4.93 -6.44
N GLU A 13 37.23 5.64 -6.50
CA GLU A 13 37.30 7.06 -6.73
C GLU A 13 36.59 7.33 -8.07
N TYR A 14 35.36 7.84 -8.00
CA TYR A 14 34.63 8.26 -9.19
C TYR A 14 35.30 9.52 -9.72
N ASN A 15 36.02 9.38 -10.84
CA ASN A 15 36.50 10.53 -11.59
C ASN A 15 35.30 11.29 -12.16
N LYS A 16 35.20 12.59 -11.86
CA LYS A 16 34.11 13.45 -12.34
C LYS A 16 34.09 13.60 -13.88
N ASP A 17 35.19 13.23 -14.54
CA ASP A 17 35.35 13.36 -16.00
C ASP A 17 34.75 12.18 -16.80
N ASP A 18 34.31 11.10 -16.14
CA ASP A 18 33.71 9.94 -16.80
C ASP A 18 32.18 10.07 -16.99
N LEU A 19 31.56 11.18 -16.56
CA LEU A 19 30.17 11.49 -16.93
C LEU A 19 30.12 12.07 -18.34
N GLN A 20 30.10 11.19 -19.34
CA GLN A 20 29.62 11.58 -20.67
C GLN A 20 28.10 11.81 -20.61
N PRO A 21 27.57 12.92 -21.15
CA PRO A 21 26.14 13.11 -21.29
C PRO A 21 25.62 12.10 -22.33
N ASN A 22 24.91 11.08 -21.87
CA ASN A 22 24.15 10.20 -22.74
C ASN A 22 23.02 11.02 -23.40
N ASN A 23 23.26 11.48 -24.62
CA ASN A 23 22.28 12.14 -25.47
C ASN A 23 21.33 11.16 -26.18
N ASP A 24 21.12 9.96 -25.65
CA ASP A 24 20.24 8.95 -26.24
C ASP A 24 18.77 9.08 -25.80
N LEU A 25 18.32 10.32 -25.52
CA LEU A 25 16.90 10.64 -25.62
C LEU A 25 16.58 10.89 -27.10
N HIS A 26 16.08 9.86 -27.77
CA HIS A 26 15.32 10.02 -29.01
C HIS A 26 14.04 10.82 -28.70
N ALA A 27 14.17 12.15 -28.72
CA ALA A 27 13.07 13.10 -28.83
C ALA A 27 12.47 12.98 -30.23
N GLY A 28 11.45 12.14 -30.37
CA GLY A 28 10.87 11.83 -31.67
C GLY A 28 9.62 10.96 -31.64
N GLN A 29 8.66 11.27 -30.76
CA GLN A 29 7.28 10.83 -30.97
C GLN A 29 6.32 12.00 -30.75
N THR A 30 5.90 12.59 -31.86
CA THR A 30 4.75 13.49 -31.96
C THR A 30 3.46 12.67 -31.78
N GLY A 31 3.19 12.26 -30.56
CA GLY A 31 1.88 11.75 -30.15
C GLY A 31 0.93 12.91 -29.91
N LYS A 32 0.05 13.19 -30.87
CA LYS A 32 -1.02 14.19 -30.76
C LYS A 32 -2.04 13.72 -29.71
N PHE A 33 -1.96 14.26 -28.49
CA PHE A 33 -3.03 14.14 -27.50
C PHE A 33 -4.15 15.13 -27.89
N THR A 34 -5.32 14.62 -28.27
CA THR A 34 -6.53 15.44 -28.42
C THR A 34 -7.48 15.10 -27.27
N PHE A 35 -7.66 16.05 -26.36
CA PHE A 35 -8.76 16.09 -25.42
C PHE A 35 -9.91 16.80 -26.12
N ASP A 36 -10.93 16.05 -26.55
CA ASP A 36 -12.16 16.62 -27.09
C ASP A 36 -13.23 16.63 -25.97
N ASP A 37 -13.12 17.62 -25.07
CA ASP A 37 -14.23 18.11 -24.26
C ASP A 37 -14.63 19.48 -24.84
N GLU A 38 -15.59 19.50 -25.76
CA GLU A 38 -16.31 20.74 -26.08
C GLU A 38 -17.79 20.46 -26.37
N ILE A 39 -18.61 20.98 -25.46
CA ILE A 39 -20.05 21.10 -25.55
C ILE A 39 -20.35 22.17 -26.61
N GLU A 40 -20.87 21.78 -27.76
CA GLU A 40 -21.54 22.72 -28.67
C GLU A 40 -23.04 22.42 -28.76
N GLU A 41 -23.82 23.21 -28.00
CA GLU A 41 -25.22 23.49 -28.29
C GLU A 41 -25.34 24.26 -29.61
N LYS A 42 -26.04 23.71 -30.63
CA LYS A 42 -26.79 24.54 -31.60
C LYS A 42 -28.16 23.92 -31.94
N PRO A 43 -29.26 24.71 -31.85
CA PRO A 43 -30.63 24.22 -31.98
C PRO A 43 -31.07 24.17 -33.46
N LYS A 44 -31.81 23.12 -33.85
CA LYS A 44 -32.51 23.08 -35.14
C LYS A 44 -33.99 22.72 -35.00
N LYS A 45 -34.79 23.79 -35.04
CA LYS A 45 -36.11 24.00 -35.67
C LYS A 45 -37.10 22.83 -35.71
N VAL A 46 -38.20 23.06 -35.00
CA VAL A 46 -39.48 22.34 -34.99
C VAL A 46 -40.15 22.33 -36.37
N LYS A 47 -40.57 21.15 -36.84
CA LYS A 47 -41.79 20.98 -37.66
C LYS A 47 -42.65 19.85 -37.07
N LYS A 48 -43.92 20.17 -36.87
CA LYS A 48 -44.93 19.35 -36.18
C LYS A 48 -45.57 18.28 -37.08
N LEU A 49 -45.88 17.15 -36.42
CA LEU A 49 -46.97 16.18 -36.62
C LEU A 49 -47.10 15.42 -37.96
N LYS A 50 -47.03 14.07 -37.86
CA LYS A 50 -48.16 13.17 -38.15
C LYS A 50 -48.09 11.93 -37.24
N LYS A 51 -49.16 11.68 -36.47
CA LYS A 51 -49.42 10.38 -35.83
C LYS A 51 -49.71 9.37 -36.93
N THR A 52 -48.97 8.27 -36.97
CA THR A 52 -49.42 7.06 -37.66
C THR A 52 -49.09 5.83 -36.83
N LYS A 53 -50.10 4.97 -36.74
CA LYS A 53 -50.26 3.80 -35.88
C LYS A 53 -49.11 2.80 -35.99
N GLN A 54 -48.90 2.02 -34.93
CA GLN A 54 -48.09 0.81 -34.93
C GLN A 54 -48.40 -0.08 -36.14
N PRO A 55 -47.37 -0.65 -36.78
CA PRO A 55 -47.45 -2.00 -37.29
C PRO A 55 -46.77 -2.94 -36.30
N LYS A 56 -47.57 -3.69 -35.54
CA LYS A 56 -47.19 -5.07 -35.23
C LYS A 56 -46.98 -5.74 -36.58
N ASN A 57 -45.80 -6.31 -36.81
CA ASN A 57 -45.58 -7.56 -37.54
C ASN A 57 -44.09 -7.85 -37.55
N GLY A 58 -43.75 -9.03 -37.02
CA GLY A 58 -42.39 -9.52 -36.83
C GLY A 58 -41.57 -9.42 -38.10
N LYS A 59 -40.57 -8.55 -38.08
CA LYS A 59 -39.43 -8.66 -38.99
C LYS A 59 -38.34 -9.39 -38.21
N LYS A 60 -38.18 -10.68 -38.50
CA LYS A 60 -36.99 -11.43 -38.12
C LYS A 60 -35.79 -10.62 -38.61
N LEU A 61 -35.09 -9.95 -37.70
CA LEU A 61 -33.79 -9.34 -37.97
C LEU A 61 -32.91 -10.49 -38.47
N LYS A 62 -32.70 -10.54 -39.78
CA LYS A 62 -31.72 -11.45 -40.39
C LYS A 62 -30.36 -10.92 -39.96
N LEU A 63 -29.93 -11.28 -38.75
CA LEU A 63 -28.58 -11.01 -38.28
C LEU A 63 -27.64 -11.64 -39.31
N LYS A 64 -26.87 -10.81 -40.02
CA LYS A 64 -25.79 -11.30 -40.86
C LYS A 64 -24.92 -12.19 -39.97
N LYS A 65 -24.50 -13.35 -40.48
CA LYS A 65 -23.71 -14.34 -39.71
C LYS A 65 -22.50 -13.71 -38.98
N TRP A 66 -21.97 -12.61 -39.50
CA TRP A 66 -20.92 -11.81 -38.89
C TRP A 66 -21.32 -11.14 -37.55
N HIS A 67 -22.55 -10.64 -37.40
CA HIS A 67 -23.00 -10.09 -36.12
C HIS A 67 -23.21 -11.17 -35.06
N ILE A 68 -23.64 -12.37 -35.45
CA ILE A 68 -23.74 -13.52 -34.53
C ILE A 68 -22.35 -13.87 -34.00
N PHE A 69 -21.33 -13.85 -34.87
CA PHE A 69 -19.94 -14.06 -34.47
C PHE A 69 -19.44 -12.99 -33.49
N ILE A 70 -19.71 -11.70 -33.76
CA ILE A 70 -19.33 -10.60 -32.87
C ILE A 70 -20.01 -10.72 -31.50
N THR A 71 -21.31 -11.04 -31.46
CA THR A 71 -22.04 -11.20 -30.19
C THR A 71 -21.47 -12.35 -29.37
N VAL A 72 -21.10 -13.48 -29.99
CA VAL A 72 -20.48 -14.61 -29.29
C VAL A 72 -19.09 -14.23 -28.75
N LEU A 73 -18.28 -13.50 -29.52
CA LEU A 73 -16.97 -13.03 -29.08
C LEU A 73 -17.09 -12.09 -27.86
N VAL A 74 -18.03 -11.15 -27.89
CA VAL A 74 -18.27 -10.21 -26.78
C VAL A 74 -18.73 -10.96 -25.52
N VAL A 75 -19.60 -11.97 -25.64
CA VAL A 75 -20.04 -12.78 -24.49
C VAL A 75 -18.86 -13.58 -23.90
N LEU A 76 -17.96 -14.12 -24.73
CA LEU A 76 -16.76 -14.80 -24.26
C LEU A 76 -15.79 -13.85 -23.55
N ILE A 77 -15.61 -12.63 -24.07
CA ILE A 77 -14.78 -11.61 -23.42
C ILE A 77 -15.39 -11.22 -22.07
N VAL A 78 -16.70 -10.99 -21.98
CA VAL A 78 -17.37 -10.67 -20.70
C VAL A 78 -17.26 -11.83 -19.72
N ALA A 79 -17.45 -13.08 -20.17
CA ALA A 79 -17.27 -14.25 -19.32
C ALA A 79 -15.81 -14.41 -18.85
N PHE A 80 -14.85 -14.12 -19.72
CA PHE A 80 -13.42 -14.14 -19.38
C PHE A 80 -13.05 -13.02 -18.40
N LEU A 81 -13.62 -11.82 -18.55
CA LEU A 81 -13.43 -10.71 -17.61
C LEU A 81 -14.06 -11.01 -16.25
N LEU A 82 -15.25 -11.62 -16.21
CA LEU A 82 -15.87 -12.09 -14.97
C LEU A 82 -15.05 -13.22 -14.32
N TYR A 83 -14.50 -14.13 -15.12
CA TYR A 83 -13.59 -15.15 -14.65
C TYR A 83 -12.31 -14.54 -14.05
N ILE A 84 -11.67 -13.59 -14.74
CA ILE A 84 -10.52 -12.86 -14.20
C ILE A 84 -10.90 -12.10 -12.93
N PHE A 85 -12.06 -11.46 -12.88
CA PHE A 85 -12.49 -10.72 -11.70
C PHE A 85 -12.70 -11.63 -10.49
N VAL A 86 -13.36 -12.79 -10.67
CA VAL A 86 -13.57 -13.77 -9.59
C VAL A 86 -12.28 -14.50 -9.20
N PHE A 87 -11.41 -14.80 -10.18
CA PHE A 87 -10.16 -15.54 -9.96
C PHE A 87 -8.99 -14.64 -9.51
N SER A 88 -9.03 -13.35 -9.84
CA SER A 88 -8.07 -12.32 -9.35
C SER A 88 -8.54 -11.63 -8.08
N GLY A 89 -9.84 -11.61 -7.80
CA GLY A 89 -10.39 -11.09 -6.54
C GLY A 89 -10.13 -12.02 -5.35
N ASN A 90 -9.89 -13.30 -5.61
CA ASN A 90 -9.34 -14.22 -4.63
C ASN A 90 -7.82 -14.23 -4.76
N ASN A 91 -7.09 -14.05 -3.66
CA ASN A 91 -5.62 -14.07 -3.55
C ASN A 91 -4.98 -15.45 -3.88
N LYS A 92 -5.59 -16.24 -4.78
CA LYS A 92 -5.24 -17.61 -5.19
C LYS A 92 -4.92 -17.67 -6.69
N GLY A 93 -4.27 -16.63 -7.23
CA GLY A 93 -3.79 -16.62 -8.61
C GLY A 93 -2.56 -17.53 -8.81
N PRO A 94 -2.33 -18.08 -10.02
CA PRO A 94 -1.26 -19.07 -10.29
C PRO A 94 0.17 -18.50 -10.17
N VAL A 95 0.33 -17.18 -10.16
CA VAL A 95 1.63 -16.49 -10.05
C VAL A 95 2.07 -16.34 -8.58
N TYR A 96 1.12 -16.31 -7.66
CA TYR A 96 1.34 -16.27 -6.23
C TYR A 96 0.82 -17.59 -5.66
N GLY A 97 1.61 -18.66 -5.82
CA GLY A 97 1.30 -19.97 -5.23
C GLY A 97 1.01 -19.89 -3.73
N GLN A 98 0.66 -21.02 -3.12
CA GLN A 98 0.21 -21.22 -1.73
C GLN A 98 1.09 -20.64 -0.57
N ARG A 99 1.54 -19.38 -0.64
CA ARG A 99 2.46 -18.73 0.32
C ARG A 99 1.84 -18.52 1.69
N CYS A 100 0.51 -18.38 1.73
CA CYS A 100 -0.25 -18.13 2.95
C CYS A 100 -0.98 -19.41 3.46
N VAL A 101 -0.84 -20.57 2.81
CA VAL A 101 -1.69 -21.77 3.01
C VAL A 101 -1.31 -22.60 4.26
N LYS A 102 -0.50 -22.04 5.17
CA LYS A 102 -0.19 -22.64 6.47
C LYS A 102 -0.12 -21.59 7.59
N LEU A 103 -0.64 -20.40 7.32
CA LEU A 103 -0.78 -19.39 8.34
C LEU A 103 -1.99 -19.70 9.21
N LEU A 104 -1.91 -19.31 10.47
CA LEU A 104 -3.06 -19.31 11.35
C LEU A 104 -4.15 -18.41 10.77
N SER A 105 -5.41 -18.83 10.86
CA SER A 105 -6.52 -18.04 10.34
C SER A 105 -6.76 -16.82 11.22
N VAL A 106 -6.76 -15.63 10.61
CA VAL A 106 -7.24 -14.40 11.24
C VAL A 106 -8.72 -14.25 10.88
N ASP A 107 -9.60 -14.34 11.88
CA ASP A 107 -11.05 -14.23 11.67
C ASP A 107 -11.46 -12.76 11.53
N GLN A 108 -12.12 -12.43 10.43
CA GLN A 108 -12.49 -11.03 10.14
C GLN A 108 -13.52 -10.48 11.12
N ASN A 109 -14.40 -11.31 11.70
CA ASN A 109 -15.36 -10.85 12.69
C ASN A 109 -14.64 -10.52 14.02
N THR A 110 -13.66 -11.35 14.40
CA THR A 110 -12.78 -11.05 15.54
C THR A 110 -12.00 -9.76 15.31
N VAL A 111 -11.45 -9.55 14.10
CA VAL A 111 -10.77 -8.29 13.74
C VAL A 111 -11.68 -7.09 13.96
N SER A 112 -12.91 -7.10 13.42
CA SER A 112 -13.84 -5.99 13.56
C SER A 112 -14.33 -5.78 15.00
N GLN A 113 -14.43 -6.84 15.80
CA GLN A 113 -14.73 -6.70 17.22
C GLN A 113 -13.56 -6.04 17.97
N VAL A 114 -12.33 -6.45 17.67
CA VAL A 114 -11.12 -5.90 18.27
C VAL A 114 -10.92 -4.43 17.88
N GLU A 115 -11.14 -4.07 16.61
CA GLU A 115 -11.16 -2.67 16.17
C GLU A 115 -12.10 -1.85 17.05
N SER A 116 -13.35 -2.29 17.22
CA SER A 116 -14.33 -1.60 18.06
C SER A 116 -14.00 -1.57 19.56
N GLN A 117 -13.17 -2.49 20.06
CA GLN A 117 -12.72 -2.49 21.46
C GLN A 117 -11.55 -1.53 21.66
N ILE A 118 -10.61 -1.50 20.72
CA ILE A 118 -9.45 -0.61 20.78
C ILE A 118 -9.89 0.85 20.55
N GLU A 119 -10.87 1.09 19.69
CA GLU A 119 -11.49 2.41 19.47
C GLU A 119 -12.25 2.96 20.69
N GLN A 120 -12.45 2.17 21.76
CA GLN A 120 -13.00 2.69 23.02
C GLN A 120 -11.97 3.50 23.83
N ASP A 121 -10.67 3.43 23.49
CA ASP A 121 -9.69 4.33 24.07
C ASP A 121 -9.86 5.72 23.46
N ASP A 122 -10.20 6.71 24.29
CA ASP A 122 -10.44 8.11 23.88
C ASP A 122 -9.25 8.75 23.13
N ARG A 123 -8.06 8.14 23.19
CA ARG A 123 -6.85 8.61 22.50
C ARG A 123 -6.77 8.14 21.04
N ILE A 124 -7.58 7.16 20.65
CA ILE A 124 -7.61 6.58 19.29
C ILE A 124 -8.88 7.05 18.59
N GLN A 125 -8.72 7.76 17.47
CA GLN A 125 -9.84 8.21 16.64
C GLN A 125 -10.31 7.14 15.65
N ASP A 126 -9.37 6.39 15.08
CA ASP A 126 -9.65 5.39 14.04
C ASP A 126 -8.55 4.32 14.06
N LEU A 127 -8.96 3.06 13.88
CA LEU A 127 -8.04 1.93 13.70
C LEU A 127 -8.47 1.11 12.48
N ALA A 128 -7.60 1.07 11.47
CA ALA A 128 -7.78 0.19 10.33
C ALA A 128 -6.83 -1.01 10.39
N VAL A 129 -7.38 -2.22 10.41
CA VAL A 129 -6.63 -3.48 10.33
C VAL A 129 -6.79 -4.10 8.95
N LYS A 130 -5.67 -4.38 8.28
CA LYS A 130 -5.64 -5.06 7.00
C LYS A 130 -4.70 -6.25 7.02
N VAL A 131 -5.19 -7.42 6.65
CA VAL A 131 -4.39 -8.65 6.57
C VAL A 131 -3.96 -8.90 5.12
N ASP A 132 -2.67 -8.73 4.86
CA ASP A 132 -2.05 -8.91 3.55
C ASP A 132 -1.10 -10.12 3.57
N CYS A 133 -1.64 -11.30 3.26
CA CYS A 133 -0.95 -12.61 3.27
C CYS A 133 -0.20 -12.91 4.58
N ARG A 134 1.05 -12.44 4.74
CA ARG A 134 1.93 -12.66 5.91
C ARG A 134 2.16 -11.41 6.74
N THR A 135 1.53 -10.30 6.38
CA THR A 135 1.68 -9.04 7.09
C THR A 135 0.31 -8.59 7.57
N ILE A 136 0.20 -8.21 8.83
CA ILE A 136 -0.97 -7.52 9.36
C ILE A 136 -0.58 -6.05 9.47
N LYS A 137 -1.29 -5.22 8.71
CA LYS A 137 -1.10 -3.79 8.68
C LYS A 137 -2.10 -3.12 9.61
N LEU A 138 -1.58 -2.38 10.57
CA LEU A 138 -2.34 -1.67 11.60
C LEU A 138 -2.12 -0.17 11.36
N THR A 139 -3.19 0.56 11.03
CA THR A 139 -3.10 2.01 10.83
C THR A 139 -3.93 2.71 11.90
N TYR A 140 -3.25 3.44 12.77
CA TYR A 140 -3.84 4.21 13.85
C TYR A 140 -3.93 5.68 13.46
N GLN A 141 -5.08 6.29 13.72
CA GLN A 141 -5.25 7.74 13.80
C GLN A 141 -5.47 8.09 15.28
N LEU A 142 -4.52 8.79 15.89
CA LEU A 142 -4.61 9.23 17.28
C LEU A 142 -5.20 10.65 17.36
N VAL A 143 -5.72 11.00 18.54
CA VAL A 143 -6.08 12.39 18.88
C VAL A 143 -4.86 13.29 18.96
N ASP A 144 -5.09 14.59 18.91
CA ASP A 144 -4.04 15.58 19.07
C ASP A 144 -3.52 15.59 20.52
N ASN A 145 -2.24 15.91 20.72
CA ASN A 145 -1.53 15.95 22.01
C ASN A 145 -1.14 14.59 22.62
N VAL A 146 -1.17 13.49 21.85
CA VAL A 146 -0.49 12.25 22.25
C VAL A 146 0.97 12.33 21.83
N SER A 147 1.90 12.17 22.77
CA SER A 147 3.33 12.19 22.45
C SER A 147 3.74 10.92 21.69
N ALA A 148 4.86 10.98 20.96
CA ALA A 148 5.36 9.82 20.24
C ALA A 148 5.70 8.61 21.13
N ASP A 149 6.14 8.85 22.37
CA ASP A 149 6.46 7.76 23.31
C ASP A 149 5.18 7.16 23.91
N ASP A 150 4.21 7.98 24.29
CA ASP A 150 2.89 7.49 24.75
C ASP A 150 2.18 6.72 23.64
N ALA A 151 2.31 7.16 22.39
CA ALA A 151 1.76 6.48 21.23
C ALA A 151 2.36 5.08 21.03
N LYS A 152 3.67 4.89 21.27
CA LYS A 152 4.30 3.56 21.17
C LYS A 152 3.73 2.60 22.19
N SER A 153 3.61 3.02 23.45
CA SER A 153 3.03 2.19 24.52
C SER A 153 1.55 1.89 24.27
N LEU A 154 0.76 2.90 23.87
CA LEU A 154 -0.64 2.72 23.49
C LEU A 154 -0.81 1.68 22.38
N VAL A 155 0.03 1.74 21.37
CA VAL A 155 -0.02 0.80 20.24
C VAL A 155 0.47 -0.59 20.65
N GLU A 156 1.46 -0.70 21.51
CA GLU A 156 1.92 -2.00 22.00
C GLU A 156 0.82 -2.71 22.81
N ASP A 157 0.13 -1.98 23.70
CA ASP A 157 -1.02 -2.48 24.46
C ASP A 157 -2.19 -2.91 23.56
N SER A 158 -2.49 -2.12 22.52
CA SER A 158 -3.55 -2.44 21.57
C SER A 158 -3.19 -3.65 20.70
N VAL A 159 -1.92 -3.81 20.33
CA VAL A 159 -1.44 -5.00 19.62
C VAL A 159 -1.50 -6.24 20.52
N HIS A 160 -1.20 -6.12 21.81
CA HIS A 160 -1.41 -7.23 22.76
C HIS A 160 -2.89 -7.62 22.85
N THR A 161 -3.79 -6.64 22.94
CA THR A 161 -5.24 -6.88 22.93
C THR A 161 -5.67 -7.60 21.66
N PHE A 162 -5.15 -7.19 20.50
CA PHE A 162 -5.40 -7.84 19.23
C PHE A 162 -4.89 -9.29 19.19
N ASP A 163 -3.65 -9.52 19.63
CA ASP A 163 -3.02 -10.85 19.64
C ASP A 163 -3.77 -11.83 20.56
N ASP A 164 -4.14 -11.38 21.76
CA ASP A 164 -4.87 -12.17 22.75
C ASP A 164 -6.28 -12.52 22.25
N ALA A 165 -6.97 -11.58 21.59
CA ALA A 165 -8.30 -11.80 21.02
C ALA A 165 -8.31 -12.85 19.90
N MET A 166 -7.18 -13.05 19.21
CA MET A 166 -7.05 -14.09 18.19
C MET A 166 -6.95 -15.51 18.79
N GLY A 167 -6.78 -15.62 20.11
CA GLY A 167 -6.88 -16.88 20.86
C GLY A 167 -5.84 -17.93 20.49
N GLN A 168 -4.72 -17.52 19.91
CA GLN A 168 -3.64 -18.43 19.55
C GLN A 168 -2.79 -18.76 20.77
N GLN A 169 -2.17 -19.95 20.76
CA GLN A 169 -1.32 -20.38 21.88
C GLN A 169 -0.12 -19.44 22.02
N LYS A 170 0.31 -19.17 23.25
CA LYS A 170 1.52 -18.41 23.57
C LYS A 170 2.54 -19.36 24.19
N ASP A 171 3.74 -19.39 23.63
CA ASP A 171 4.83 -20.23 24.14
C ASP A 171 5.42 -19.60 25.42
N ASP A 172 5.92 -20.44 26.34
CA ASP A 172 6.46 -19.96 27.62
C ASP A 172 7.61 -18.96 27.43
N GLY A 173 7.45 -17.76 28.01
CA GLY A 173 8.43 -16.68 27.94
C GLY A 173 8.40 -15.84 26.66
N ALA A 174 7.54 -16.15 25.68
CA ALA A 174 7.35 -15.31 24.50
C ALA A 174 6.53 -14.06 24.85
N ALA A 175 6.85 -12.91 24.25
CA ALA A 175 6.03 -11.70 24.40
C ALA A 175 4.70 -11.81 23.64
N TRP A 176 4.66 -12.62 22.58
CA TRP A 176 3.53 -12.73 21.66
C TRP A 176 3.08 -14.17 21.43
N SER A 177 1.81 -14.34 21.04
CA SER A 177 1.25 -15.61 20.64
C SER A 177 1.93 -16.17 19.38
N GLN A 178 1.63 -17.43 19.09
CA GLN A 178 2.04 -18.12 17.87
C GLN A 178 1.63 -17.36 16.60
N LEU A 179 0.58 -16.52 16.64
CA LEU A 179 0.15 -15.68 15.50
C LEU A 179 1.24 -14.71 15.04
N LEU A 180 1.92 -14.06 15.99
CA LEU A 180 2.99 -13.09 15.72
C LEU A 180 4.38 -13.68 15.97
N ASN A 181 4.44 -14.99 16.11
CA ASN A 181 5.66 -15.75 16.34
C ASN A 181 5.76 -16.92 15.34
N LYS A 182 5.81 -18.16 15.85
CA LYS A 182 6.01 -19.36 15.04
C LYS A 182 4.93 -20.38 15.35
N ALA A 183 4.28 -20.90 14.32
CA ALA A 183 3.34 -22.00 14.40
C ALA A 183 3.59 -22.99 13.27
N ASN A 184 3.25 -24.27 13.44
CA ASN A 184 3.35 -25.28 12.37
C ASN A 184 4.76 -25.35 11.72
N GLY A 185 5.82 -25.09 12.50
CA GLY A 185 7.20 -25.06 12.04
C GLY A 185 7.58 -23.85 11.16
N ARG A 186 6.74 -22.80 11.10
CA ARG A 186 6.95 -21.62 10.25
C ARG A 186 6.63 -20.32 10.99
N LEU A 187 7.39 -19.28 10.66
CA LEU A 187 7.09 -17.91 11.09
C LEU A 187 5.75 -17.48 10.50
N GLN A 188 4.90 -16.89 11.34
CA GLN A 188 3.53 -16.54 11.02
C GLN A 188 3.44 -15.14 10.41
N TYR A 189 2.86 -14.18 11.15
CA TYR A 189 2.62 -12.83 10.68
C TYR A 189 3.65 -11.81 11.18
N ASP A 190 4.10 -10.96 10.27
CA ASP A 190 4.79 -9.71 10.59
C ASP A 190 3.73 -8.62 10.84
N LEU A 191 4.05 -7.62 11.68
CA LEU A 191 3.23 -6.42 11.84
C LEU A 191 3.90 -5.24 11.14
N GLU A 192 3.07 -4.51 10.38
CA GLU A 192 3.40 -3.18 9.88
C GLU A 192 2.46 -2.18 10.55
N ILE A 193 3.01 -1.30 11.35
CA ILE A 193 2.25 -0.36 12.17
C ILE A 193 2.50 1.04 11.63
N ILE A 194 1.42 1.78 11.37
CA ILE A 194 1.47 3.18 10.97
C ILE A 194 0.66 3.97 11.98
N VAL A 195 1.29 4.91 12.67
CA VAL A 195 0.63 5.77 13.65
C VAL A 195 0.65 7.20 13.14
N LYS A 196 -0.52 7.82 13.07
CA LYS A 196 -0.70 9.21 12.62
C LYS A 196 -1.33 10.03 13.74
N SER A 197 -0.91 11.28 13.86
CA SER A 197 -1.53 12.31 14.70
C SER A 197 -1.37 13.66 13.99
N ASN A 198 -2.29 14.61 14.22
CA ASN A 198 -2.25 15.92 13.55
C ASN A 198 -1.56 17.01 14.40
N GLY A 199 -1.12 16.68 15.62
CA GLY A 199 -0.65 17.67 16.60
C GLY A 199 0.86 17.71 16.88
N ASP A 200 1.63 16.70 16.47
CA ASP A 200 3.05 16.55 16.85
C ASP A 200 3.95 16.22 15.64
N SER A 201 5.12 16.87 15.59
CA SER A 201 6.14 16.74 14.54
C SER A 201 6.78 15.35 14.45
N ASP A 202 6.71 14.56 15.52
CA ASP A 202 7.29 13.20 15.54
C ASP A 202 6.49 12.19 14.68
N PHE A 203 5.25 12.54 14.28
CA PHE A 203 4.38 11.70 13.47
C PHE A 203 4.54 11.95 11.96
N PRO A 204 4.26 10.95 11.10
CA PRO A 204 3.87 9.58 11.44
C PRO A 204 5.00 8.74 12.02
N LEU A 205 4.65 7.84 12.93
CA LEU A 205 5.53 6.77 13.41
C LEU A 205 5.25 5.50 12.59
N PHE A 206 6.32 4.85 12.18
CA PHE A 206 6.29 3.56 11.50
C PHE A 206 6.88 2.50 12.44
N GLY A 207 6.05 1.58 12.88
CA GLY A 207 6.45 0.42 13.68
C GLY A 207 6.55 -0.82 12.80
N THR A 208 7.56 -1.67 13.06
CA THR A 208 7.66 -2.99 12.43
C THR A 208 7.97 -4.02 13.50
N LYS A 209 7.22 -5.13 13.46
CA LYS A 209 7.47 -6.32 14.25
C LYS A 209 7.62 -7.51 13.32
N HIS A 210 8.72 -8.24 13.45
CA HIS A 210 8.89 -9.49 12.69
C HIS A 210 8.38 -10.69 13.47
N ALA A 211 7.82 -11.66 12.75
CA ALA A 211 7.43 -12.94 13.31
C ALA A 211 8.65 -13.61 13.97
N GLY A 212 8.52 -13.96 15.25
CA GLY A 212 9.57 -14.59 16.05
C GLY A 212 10.61 -13.64 16.64
N ILE A 213 10.41 -12.33 16.49
CA ILE A 213 11.12 -11.29 17.24
C ILE A 213 10.12 -10.64 18.20
N ASP A 214 10.50 -10.51 19.46
CA ASP A 214 9.62 -9.95 20.49
C ASP A 214 9.53 -8.42 20.43
N ASP A 215 10.60 -7.74 20.02
CA ASP A 215 10.62 -6.28 19.99
C ASP A 215 9.84 -5.71 18.79
N ILE A 216 9.07 -4.65 19.05
CA ILE A 216 8.56 -3.74 18.02
C ILE A 216 9.58 -2.63 17.81
N THR A 217 10.01 -2.43 16.57
CA THR A 217 10.95 -1.36 16.22
C THR A 217 10.22 -0.19 15.61
N TYR A 218 10.49 1.02 16.10
CA TYR A 218 9.85 2.25 15.60
C TYR A 218 10.83 3.18 14.91
N THR A 219 10.35 3.81 13.84
CA THR A 219 11.01 4.90 13.11
C THR A 219 10.01 6.04 12.89
N GLY A 220 10.34 7.25 13.34
CA GLY A 220 9.53 8.45 13.09
C GLY A 220 10.12 9.32 11.98
N GLN A 221 9.46 10.44 11.68
CA GLN A 221 9.99 11.44 10.74
C GLN A 221 11.18 12.23 11.29
N ASN A 222 11.30 12.34 12.62
CA ASN A 222 12.31 13.20 13.23
C ASN A 222 13.74 12.63 13.17
N VAL A 223 14.69 13.54 12.96
CA VAL A 223 16.12 13.24 12.91
C VAL A 223 16.57 12.84 14.32
N LYS A 224 17.01 11.59 14.48
CA LYS A 224 17.45 11.03 15.77
C LYS A 224 18.57 11.83 16.47
N ASP A 225 19.38 12.56 15.71
CA ASP A 225 20.43 13.46 16.23
C ASP A 225 20.36 14.80 15.52
N GLN A 226 19.55 15.70 16.09
CA GLN A 226 19.38 17.05 15.59
C GLN A 226 20.73 17.79 15.50
N SER A 227 21.65 17.57 16.44
CA SER A 227 22.94 18.26 16.44
C SER A 227 23.83 17.81 15.28
N ALA A 228 23.78 16.54 14.89
CA ALA A 228 24.51 16.02 13.75
C ALA A 228 23.90 16.54 12.43
N ALA A 229 22.57 16.61 12.35
CA ALA A 229 21.89 17.21 11.21
C ALA A 229 22.23 18.70 11.06
N ASP A 230 22.15 19.46 12.16
CA ASP A 230 22.47 20.89 12.16
C ASP A 230 23.94 21.14 11.77
N LYS A 231 24.88 20.31 12.26
CA LYS A 231 26.30 20.36 11.84
C LYS A 231 26.49 20.04 10.37
N ALA A 232 25.74 19.07 9.83
CA ALA A 232 25.82 18.73 8.41
C ALA A 232 25.30 19.88 7.53
N ILE A 233 24.17 20.49 7.93
CA ILE A 233 23.60 21.66 7.25
C ILE A 233 24.58 22.84 7.31
N GLN A 234 25.18 23.10 8.47
CA GLN A 234 26.16 24.17 8.63
C GLN A 234 27.38 23.95 7.72
N ARG A 235 27.94 22.73 7.69
CA ARG A 235 29.06 22.40 6.81
C ARG A 235 28.71 22.56 5.34
N GLN A 236 27.48 22.18 4.95
CA GLN A 236 27.01 22.37 3.57
C GLN A 236 26.95 23.87 3.22
N ALA A 237 26.41 24.69 4.11
CA ALA A 237 26.37 26.15 3.91
C ALA A 237 27.78 26.78 3.82
N GLU A 238 28.73 26.30 4.61
CA GLU A 238 30.13 26.73 4.56
C GLU A 238 30.79 26.35 3.21
N VAL A 239 30.54 25.15 2.71
CA VAL A 239 31.02 24.69 1.40
C VAL A 239 30.39 25.51 0.26
N ASP A 240 29.09 25.76 0.32
CA ASP A 240 28.38 26.54 -0.70
C ASP A 240 28.86 27.99 -0.72
N ALA A 241 29.09 28.60 0.45
CA ALA A 241 29.67 29.93 0.57
C ALA A 241 31.11 30.01 0.03
N ALA A 242 31.95 28.99 0.33
CA ALA A 242 33.30 28.91 -0.19
C ALA A 242 33.33 28.73 -1.72
N ASN A 243 32.39 27.96 -2.28
CA ASN A 243 32.27 27.79 -3.72
C ASN A 243 31.80 29.07 -4.43
N ALA A 244 30.88 29.82 -3.82
CA ALA A 244 30.41 31.11 -4.34
C ALA A 244 31.50 32.19 -4.30
N ALA A 245 32.41 32.16 -3.32
CA ALA A 245 33.53 33.09 -3.22
C ALA A 245 34.67 32.81 -4.23
N ASN A 246 34.69 31.62 -4.83
CA ASN A 246 35.70 31.20 -5.81
C ASN A 246 35.21 31.26 -7.27
N GLN A 247 34.02 31.81 -7.51
CA GLN A 247 33.48 32.16 -8.84
C GLN A 247 33.58 33.65 -9.09
#